data_AF-A0A8T1S699-F1
#
_entry.id   AF-A0A8T1S699-F1
#
_cell.length_a   1.000
_cell.length_b   1.000
_cell.length_c   1.000
_cell.angle_alpha   90.00
_cell.angle_beta   90.00
_cell.angle_gamma   90.00
#
_symmetry.space_group_name_H-M   'P 1'
#
loop_
_entity.id
_entity.type
_entity.pdbx_description
1 polymer ?
#
loop_
_entity_poly.entity_id
_entity_poly.type
_entity_poly.pdbx_seq_one_letter_code
_entity_poly.pdbx_strand_id
1 'polypeptide(L)'
;ELMGKVPWEKNMRRKGVQESWLYFKEFLLRLQEQTIPMCRKKSKYGRQPAWLNSEILADLKHKKAAYKKWKIGQMTREEYKNIAQACRSEIRKAKSHLELQLAGDVRSNKKGF
;
A
#
# COMPACT_ATOMS: atom_id res chain seq x y z
N GLU A 1 -26.73 9.92 -15.62
CA GLU A 1 -27.95 10.75 -15.44
C GLU A 1 -28.30 11.15 -13.99
N LEU A 2 -27.47 10.93 -12.96
CA LEU A 2 -27.83 11.25 -11.57
C LEU A 2 -27.83 12.76 -11.27
N MET A 3 -26.95 13.53 -11.92
CA MET A 3 -26.80 14.98 -11.71
C MET A 3 -27.97 15.79 -12.28
N GLY A 4 -28.61 15.31 -13.35
CA GLY A 4 -29.75 15.97 -13.99
C GLY A 4 -31.09 15.75 -13.28
N LYS A 5 -31.16 14.81 -12.32
CA LYS A 5 -32.37 14.50 -11.54
C LYS A 5 -32.50 15.33 -10.26
N VAL A 6 -31.50 16.13 -9.93
CA VAL A 6 -31.51 16.97 -8.72
C VAL A 6 -32.29 18.25 -9.01
N PRO A 7 -33.28 18.61 -8.17
CA PRO A 7 -34.02 19.87 -8.31
C PRO A 7 -33.18 21.05 -7.79
N TRP A 8 -32.13 21.40 -8.53
CA TRP A 8 -31.13 22.41 -8.19
C TRP A 8 -31.76 23.74 -7.80
N GLU A 9 -32.70 24.23 -8.61
CA GLU A 9 -33.39 25.49 -8.37
C GLU A 9 -34.15 25.50 -7.04
N LYS A 10 -34.75 24.39 -6.63
CA LYS A 10 -35.46 24.29 -5.36
C LYS A 10 -34.48 24.28 -4.19
N ASN A 11 -33.37 23.56 -4.33
CA ASN A 11 -32.38 23.36 -3.27
C ASN A 11 -31.51 24.61 -3.06
N MET A 12 -31.30 25.43 -4.09
CA MET A 12 -30.49 26.65 -4.06
C MET A 12 -31.30 27.93 -3.83
N ARG A 13 -32.64 27.89 -3.96
CA ARG A 13 -33.54 29.07 -3.89
C ARG A 13 -33.37 29.96 -2.65
N ARG A 14 -32.96 29.38 -1.53
CA ARG A 14 -32.82 30.05 -0.22
C ARG A 14 -31.37 30.14 0.25
N LYS A 15 -30.41 29.76 -0.60
CA LYS A 15 -29.00 29.68 -0.26
C LYS A 15 -28.25 30.81 -0.94
N GLY A 16 -27.26 31.37 -0.24
CA GLY A 16 -26.31 32.29 -0.86
C GLY A 16 -25.52 31.60 -1.98
N VAL A 17 -24.84 32.39 -2.83
CA VAL A 17 -23.98 31.87 -3.91
C VAL A 17 -22.93 30.90 -3.36
N GLN A 18 -22.32 31.24 -2.23
CA GLN A 18 -21.29 30.43 -1.58
C GLN A 18 -21.85 29.11 -1.02
N GLU A 19 -23.02 29.15 -0.39
CA GLU A 19 -23.69 27.96 0.16
C GLU A 19 -24.19 27.03 -0.94
N SER A 20 -24.67 27.59 -2.05
CA SER A 20 -25.08 26.84 -3.23
C SER A 20 -23.89 26.16 -3.88
N TRP A 21 -22.74 26.85 -3.97
CA TRP A 21 -21.50 26.29 -4.49
C TRP A 21 -20.94 25.16 -3.62
N LEU A 22 -20.99 25.32 -2.29
CA LEU A 22 -20.59 24.28 -1.35
C LEU A 22 -21.47 23.03 -1.49
N TYR A 23 -22.79 23.22 -1.54
CA TYR A 23 -23.75 22.13 -1.71
C TYR A 23 -23.52 21.36 -3.03
N PHE A 24 -23.27 22.09 -4.12
CA PHE A 24 -22.93 21.48 -5.41
C PHE A 24 -21.67 20.61 -5.32
N LYS A 25 -20.59 21.13 -4.71
CA LYS A 25 -19.34 20.38 -4.52
C LYS A 25 -19.54 19.12 -3.69
N GLU A 26 -20.24 19.21 -2.57
CA GLU A 26 -20.52 18.07 -1.71
C GLU A 26 -21.31 16.99 -2.43
N PHE A 27 -22.35 17.39 -3.18
CA PHE A 27 -23.16 16.45 -3.94
C PHE A 27 -22.36 15.77 -5.06
N LEU A 28 -21.53 16.54 -5.78
CA LEU A 28 -20.63 16.00 -6.80
C LEU A 28 -19.64 15.00 -6.21
N LEU A 29 -19.03 15.31 -5.07
CA LEU A 29 -18.09 14.41 -4.39
C LEU A 29 -18.78 13.12 -3.95
N ARG A 30 -20.00 13.20 -3.39
CA ARG A 30 -20.78 12.01 -3.02
C ARG A 30 -21.11 11.14 -4.23
N LEU A 31 -21.52 11.74 -5.35
CA LEU A 31 -21.77 11.00 -6.58
C LEU A 31 -20.48 10.36 -7.13
N GLN A 32 -19.36 11.06 -7.04
CA GLN A 32 -18.07 10.52 -7.44
C GLN A 32 -17.69 9.32 -6.58
N GLU A 33 -17.88 9.38 -5.25
CA GLU A 33 -17.62 8.25 -4.35
C GLU A 33 -18.52 7.03 -4.62
N GLN A 34 -19.78 7.25 -5.02
CA GLN A 34 -20.72 6.18 -5.31
C GLN A 34 -20.50 5.54 -6.69
N THR A 35 -20.10 6.33 -7.68
CA THR A 35 -20.06 5.90 -9.08
C THR A 35 -18.67 5.42 -9.50
N ILE A 36 -17.63 6.05 -8.96
CA ILE A 36 -16.25 5.70 -9.25
C ILE A 36 -15.72 4.93 -8.04
N PRO A 37 -15.32 3.65 -8.18
CA PRO A 37 -14.62 2.95 -7.11
C PRO A 37 -13.29 3.67 -6.87
N MET A 38 -13.32 4.62 -5.93
CA MET A 38 -12.15 5.34 -5.47
C MET A 38 -11.34 4.35 -4.64
N CYS A 39 -10.45 3.61 -5.28
CA CYS A 39 -9.44 2.84 -4.58
C CYS A 39 -8.62 3.82 -3.73
N ARG A 40 -8.97 3.97 -2.45
CA ARG A 40 -8.16 4.71 -1.49
C ARG A 40 -6.76 4.15 -1.60
N LYS A 41 -5.80 4.95 -2.06
CA LYS A 41 -4.39 4.56 -2.07
C LYS A 41 -4.06 4.16 -0.65
N LYS A 42 -3.93 2.85 -0.39
CA LYS A 42 -3.52 2.38 0.93
C LYS A 42 -2.25 3.14 1.26
N SER A 43 -2.26 3.81 2.42
CA SER A 43 -1.17 4.68 2.87
C SER A 43 0.15 3.89 2.83
N LYS A 44 1.30 4.57 2.89
CA LYS A 44 2.62 3.91 2.91
C LYS A 44 2.71 2.72 3.90
N TYR A 45 1.92 2.73 4.97
CA TYR A 45 1.86 1.69 5.99
C TYR A 45 1.02 0.45 5.61
N GLY A 46 0.16 0.53 4.60
CA GLY A 46 -0.58 -0.62 4.06
C GLY A 46 0.18 -1.42 2.99
N ARG A 47 1.48 -1.13 2.78
CA ARG A 47 2.35 -1.74 1.76
C ARG A 47 3.43 -2.66 2.35
N GLN A 48 3.12 -3.37 3.42
CA GLN A 48 3.99 -4.48 3.79
C GLN A 48 3.86 -5.54 2.69
N PRO A 49 4.93 -5.88 1.97
CA PRO A 49 4.87 -6.99 1.03
C PRO A 49 4.47 -8.26 1.79
N ALA A 50 3.65 -9.12 1.17
CA ALA A 50 3.17 -10.33 1.83
C ALA A 50 4.29 -11.29 2.27
N TRP A 51 5.48 -11.19 1.66
CA TRP A 51 6.67 -11.97 2.04
C TRP A 51 7.42 -11.39 3.25
N LEU A 52 7.12 -10.17 3.68
CA LEU A 52 7.84 -9.51 4.77
C LEU A 52 7.26 -9.98 6.11
N ASN A 53 8.02 -10.76 6.88
CA ASN A 53 7.67 -11.19 8.23
C ASN A 53 8.50 -10.42 9.29
N SER A 54 8.22 -10.66 10.58
CA SER A 54 8.94 -10.04 11.71
C SER A 54 10.42 -10.41 11.76
N GLU A 55 10.77 -11.63 11.35
CA GLU A 55 12.15 -12.15 11.34
C GLU A 55 13.00 -11.44 10.28
N ILE A 56 12.52 -11.32 9.05
CA ILE A 56 13.19 -10.58 7.97
C ILE A 56 13.33 -9.10 8.36
N LEU A 57 12.36 -8.53 9.07
CA LEU A 57 12.49 -7.19 9.62
C LEU A 57 13.61 -7.10 10.66
N ALA A 58 13.80 -8.12 11.51
CA ALA A 58 14.92 -8.19 12.44
C ALA A 58 16.26 -8.29 11.69
N ASP A 59 16.35 -9.13 10.66
CA ASP A 59 17.55 -9.26 9.81
C ASP A 59 17.89 -7.97 9.08
N LEU A 60 16.89 -7.25 8.57
CA LEU A 60 17.07 -5.95 7.94
C LEU A 60 17.61 -4.90 8.93
N LYS A 61 17.10 -4.91 10.17
CA LYS A 61 17.62 -4.06 11.26
C LYS A 61 19.05 -4.44 11.62
N HIS A 62 19.35 -5.73 11.72
CA HIS A 62 20.68 -6.24 12.02
C HIS A 62 21.69 -5.85 10.93
N LYS A 63 21.35 -6.07 9.65
CA LYS A 63 22.15 -5.61 8.50
C LYS A 63 22.37 -4.09 8.51
N LYS A 64 21.36 -3.30 8.86
CA LYS A 64 21.47 -1.84 8.96
C LYS A 64 22.41 -1.41 10.08
N ALA A 65 22.32 -2.05 11.25
CA ALA A 65 23.25 -1.83 12.36
C ALA A 65 24.67 -2.22 11.96
N ALA A 66 24.81 -3.34 11.25
CA ALA A 66 26.09 -3.81 10.77
C ALA A 66 26.74 -2.82 9.79
N TYR A 67 25.98 -2.30 8.83
CA TYR A 67 26.45 -1.25 7.93
C TYR A 67 26.99 -0.02 8.67
N LYS A 68 26.30 0.42 9.74
CA LYS A 68 26.77 1.55 10.56
C LYS A 68 28.11 1.26 11.23
N LYS A 69 28.28 0.07 11.81
CA LYS A 69 29.55 -0.35 12.44
C LYS A 69 30.69 -0.42 11.42
N TRP A 70 30.45 -1.01 10.26
CA TRP A 70 31.43 -1.07 9.17
C TRP A 70 31.82 0.33 8.67
N LYS A 71 30.85 1.24 8.52
CA LYS A 71 31.10 2.63 8.10
C LYS A 71 32.00 3.40 9.07
N ILE A 72 31.95 3.08 10.37
CA ILE A 72 32.77 3.72 11.42
C ILE A 72 34.11 2.97 11.62
N GLY A 73 34.34 1.86 10.89
CA GLY A 73 35.56 1.06 11.02
C GLY A 73 35.57 0.10 12.22
N GLN A 74 34.44 -0.05 12.93
CA GLN A 74 34.30 -0.97 14.08
C GLN A 74 34.05 -2.43 13.67
N MET A 75 34.04 -2.72 12.38
CA MET A 75 33.76 -4.05 11.85
C MET A 75 34.47 -4.23 10.53
N THR A 76 34.95 -5.44 10.27
CA THR A 76 35.61 -5.78 9.02
C THR A 76 34.62 -5.82 7.86
N ARG A 77 35.14 -5.72 6.64
CA ARG A 77 34.32 -5.78 5.42
C ARG A 77 33.67 -7.16 5.26
N GLU A 78 34.38 -8.21 5.66
CA GLU A 78 34.00 -9.62 5.56
C GLU A 78 32.82 -9.92 6.49
N GLU A 79 32.87 -9.46 7.74
CA GLU A 79 31.76 -9.60 8.70
C GLU A 79 30.48 -8.92 8.20
N TYR A 80 30.59 -7.69 7.69
CA TYR A 80 29.45 -7.00 7.08
C TYR A 80 28.90 -7.76 5.86
N LYS A 81 29.78 -8.25 4.98
CA LYS A 81 29.39 -9.02 3.80
C LYS A 81 28.61 -10.27 4.18
N ASN A 82 29.07 -11.00 5.19
CA ASN A 82 28.42 -12.22 5.68
C ASN A 82 27.01 -11.91 6.19
N ILE A 83 26.86 -10.89 7.04
CA ILE A 83 25.55 -10.43 7.54
C ILE A 83 24.63 -10.00 6.39
N ALA A 84 25.17 -9.21 5.44
CA ALA A 84 24.41 -8.74 4.29
C ALA A 84 24.01 -9.86 3.33
N GLN A 85 24.78 -10.95 3.26
CA GLN A 85 24.48 -12.12 2.45
C GLN A 85 23.43 -13.00 3.09
N ALA A 86 23.53 -13.26 4.40
CA ALA A 86 22.51 -13.99 5.17
C ALA A 86 21.13 -13.31 5.09
N CYS A 87 21.07 -12.00 5.34
CA CYS A 87 19.81 -11.25 5.19
C CYS A 87 19.26 -11.33 3.75
N ARG A 88 20.12 -11.33 2.73
CA ARG A 88 19.69 -11.49 1.32
C ARG A 88 19.17 -12.90 1.03
N SER A 89 19.75 -13.95 1.61
CA SER A 89 19.26 -15.32 1.40
C SER A 89 17.88 -15.52 2.02
N GLU A 90 17.66 -15.01 3.23
CA GLU A 90 16.34 -15.13 3.89
C GLU A 90 15.24 -14.38 3.14
N ILE A 91 15.53 -13.18 2.63
CA ILE A 91 14.58 -12.45 1.77
C ILE A 91 14.25 -13.25 0.51
N ARG A 92 15.23 -13.90 -0.12
CA ARG A 92 14.99 -14.72 -1.32
C ARG A 92 14.12 -15.92 -1.01
N LYS A 93 14.38 -16.63 0.09
CA LYS A 93 13.57 -17.77 0.54
C LYS A 93 12.12 -17.36 0.79
N ALA A 94 11.90 -16.24 1.50
CA ALA A 94 10.56 -15.76 1.81
C ALA A 94 9.77 -15.35 0.56
N LYS A 95 10.42 -14.70 -0.41
CA LYS A 95 9.80 -14.38 -1.70
C LYS A 95 9.43 -15.63 -2.49
N SER A 96 10.37 -16.57 -2.58
CA SER A 96 10.14 -17.85 -3.27
C SER A 96 9.00 -18.64 -2.62
N HIS A 97 8.92 -18.66 -1.28
CA HIS A 97 7.82 -19.29 -0.56
C HIS A 97 6.47 -18.63 -0.89
N LEU A 98 6.41 -17.29 -0.89
CA LEU A 98 5.20 -16.57 -1.27
C LEU A 98 4.78 -16.85 -2.72
N GLU A 99 5.73 -16.86 -3.65
CA GLU A 99 5.45 -17.17 -5.06
C GLU A 99 4.86 -18.59 -5.23
N LEU A 100 5.38 -19.57 -4.48
CA LEU A 100 4.83 -20.93 -4.46
C LEU A 100 3.40 -20.98 -3.91
N GLN A 101 3.12 -20.26 -2.82
CA GLN A 101 1.77 -20.17 -2.25
C GLN A 101 0.79 -19.57 -3.26
N LEU A 102 1.16 -18.45 -3.88
CA LEU A 102 0.33 -17.80 -4.90
C LEU A 102 0.07 -18.70 -6.11
N ALA A 103 1.09 -19.41 -6.60
CA ALA A 103 0.94 -20.36 -7.71
C ALA A 103 0.03 -21.56 -7.34
N GLY A 104 0.08 -22.01 -6.08
CA GLY A 104 -0.83 -23.03 -5.56
C GLY A 104 -2.28 -22.57 -5.48
N ASP A 105 -2.51 -21.35 -4.99
CA ASP A 105 -3.85 -20.77 -4.85
C ASP A 105 -4.55 -20.55 -6.21
N VAL A 106 -3.80 -20.25 -7.28
CA VAL A 106 -4.36 -20.17 -8.63
C VAL A 106 -4.94 -21.52 -9.08
N ARG A 107 -4.36 -22.66 -8.66
CA ARG A 107 -4.89 -23.99 -8.99
C ARG A 107 -6.16 -24.35 -8.21
N SER A 108 -6.37 -23.76 -7.03
CA SER A 108 -7.58 -23.99 -6.23
C SER A 108 -8.76 -23.10 -6.63
N ASN A 109 -8.48 -22.01 -7.35
CA ASN A 109 -9.51 -21.08 -7.80
C ASN A 109 -10.26 -21.64 -9.03
N LYS A 110 -11.47 -22.17 -8.80
CA LYS A 110 -12.35 -22.77 -9.83
C LYS A 110 -12.84 -21.78 -10.90
N LYS A 111 -12.62 -20.47 -10.73
CA LYS A 111 -12.88 -19.49 -11.79
C LYS A 111 -11.61 -19.31 -12.61
N GLY A 112 -11.53 -20.08 -13.70
CA GLY A 112 -10.59 -19.82 -14.78
C GLY A 112 -10.87 -18.45 -15.40
N PHE A 113 -9.80 -17.80 -15.85
CA PHE A 113 -9.88 -16.63 -16.72
C PHE A 113 -10.54 -16.99 -18.06
#